data_AF-A0A1F3E5M3-F1
#
_entry.id   AF-A0A1F3E5M3-F1
#
_cell.length_a   1.000
_cell.length_b   1.000
_cell.length_c   1.000
_cell.angle_alpha   90.00
_cell.angle_beta   90.00
_cell.angle_gamma   90.00
#
_symmetry.space_group_name_H-M   'P 1'
#
loop_
_entity.id
_entity.type
_entity.pdbx_description
1 polymer ?
#
loop_
_entity_poly.entity_id
_entity_poly.type
_entity_poly.pdbx_seq_one_letter_code
_entity_poly.pdbx_strand_id
1 'polypeptide(L)'
;MISNYLLSLTSISQWALFLGIASVLFGWIEKRDKFIFAGQMAFLLIGFMAVWIILTNQIFVPETTNNIIPKQLKVLAYFKGMIVFLIITSISILLKLFKLRFQKASLIVLMLFALFMFFMVFNIQQMAN
;
A
#
# COMPACT_ATOMS: atom_id res chain seq x y z
N MET A 1 -10.18 -9.13 19.43
CA MET A 1 -9.56 -10.06 18.45
C MET A 1 -9.48 -9.38 17.10
N ILE A 2 -8.36 -9.45 16.38
CA ILE A 2 -8.36 -9.08 14.96
C ILE A 2 -9.20 -10.12 14.26
N SER A 3 -10.23 -9.71 13.51
CA SER A 3 -11.03 -10.68 12.75
C SER A 3 -10.12 -11.35 11.72
N ASN A 4 -10.27 -12.66 11.51
CA ASN A 4 -9.55 -13.39 10.45
C ASN A 4 -9.69 -12.70 9.08
N TYR A 5 -10.80 -12.00 8.89
CA TYR A 5 -11.07 -11.14 7.75
C TYR A 5 -10.03 -10.00 7.58
N LEU A 6 -9.71 -9.26 8.65
CA LEU A 6 -8.76 -8.14 8.59
C LEU A 6 -7.31 -8.61 8.33
N LEU A 7 -6.96 -9.79 8.85
CA LEU A 7 -5.68 -10.44 8.52
C LEU A 7 -5.62 -10.88 7.05
N SER A 8 -6.72 -11.42 6.51
CA SER A 8 -6.80 -11.77 5.09
C SER A 8 -6.65 -10.53 4.20
N LEU A 9 -7.30 -9.41 4.54
CA LEU A 9 -7.18 -8.15 3.80
C LEU A 9 -5.76 -7.59 3.79
N THR A 10 -5.06 -7.63 4.93
CA THR A 10 -3.66 -7.20 4.99
C THR A 10 -2.74 -8.13 4.18
N SER A 11 -3.03 -9.44 4.12
CA SER A 11 -2.32 -10.39 3.27
C SER A 11 -2.54 -10.15 1.77
N ILE A 12 -3.80 -9.92 1.36
CA ILE A 12 -4.14 -9.55 -0.03
C ILE A 12 -3.40 -8.27 -0.42
N SER A 13 -3.38 -7.27 0.47
CA SER A 13 -2.67 -6.02 0.23
C SER A 13 -1.16 -6.24 0.05
N GLN A 14 -0.54 -7.12 0.84
CA GLN A 14 0.88 -7.45 0.70
C GLN A 14 1.20 -8.11 -0.65
N TRP A 15 0.39 -9.08 -1.07
CA TRP A 15 0.57 -9.74 -2.37
C TRP A 15 0.36 -8.79 -3.54
N ALA A 16 -0.65 -7.91 -3.45
CA ALA A 16 -0.88 -6.89 -4.45
C ALA A 16 0.26 -5.86 -4.51
N LEU A 17 0.85 -5.46 -3.38
CA LEU A 17 2.06 -4.63 -3.34
C LEU A 17 3.23 -5.35 -4.03
N PHE A 18 3.46 -6.63 -3.72
CA PHE A 18 4.52 -7.40 -4.35
C PHE A 18 4.37 -7.50 -5.87
N LEU A 19 3.18 -7.88 -6.34
CA LEU A 19 2.87 -7.97 -7.77
C LEU A 19 2.96 -6.61 -8.46
N GLY A 20 2.48 -5.54 -7.80
CA GLY A 20 2.60 -4.19 -8.32
C GLY A 20 4.06 -3.74 -8.48
N ILE A 21 4.88 -3.98 -7.45
CA ILE A 21 6.33 -3.71 -7.48
C ILE A 21 7.01 -4.50 -8.60
N ALA A 22 6.75 -5.81 -8.67
CA ALA A 22 7.32 -6.68 -9.69
C ALA A 22 6.93 -6.21 -11.11
N SER A 23 5.66 -5.84 -11.33
CA SER A 23 5.16 -5.34 -12.61
C SER A 23 5.82 -4.01 -13.00
N VAL A 24 6.01 -3.07 -12.06
CA VAL A 24 6.71 -1.81 -12.34
C VAL A 24 8.17 -2.05 -12.67
N LEU A 25 8.88 -2.88 -11.90
CA LEU A 25 10.28 -3.21 -12.16
C LEU A 25 10.45 -3.89 -13.52
N PHE A 26 9.64 -4.90 -13.81
CA PHE A 26 9.65 -5.58 -15.09
C PHE A 26 9.36 -4.61 -16.25
N GLY A 27 8.33 -3.78 -16.11
CA GLY A 27 7.98 -2.76 -17.09
C GLY A 27 9.09 -1.73 -17.29
N TRP A 28 9.85 -1.40 -16.25
CA TRP A 28 11.00 -0.51 -16.36
C TRP A 28 12.16 -1.19 -17.10
N ILE A 29 12.55 -2.41 -16.71
CA ILE A 29 13.66 -3.17 -17.33
C ILE A 29 13.39 -3.42 -18.81
N GLU A 30 12.20 -3.92 -19.14
CA GLU A 30 11.76 -4.22 -20.51
C GLU A 30 11.34 -2.98 -21.30
N LYS A 31 11.35 -1.79 -20.67
CA LYS A 31 10.86 -0.52 -21.25
C LYS A 31 9.42 -0.62 -21.78
N ARG A 32 8.59 -1.45 -21.12
CA ARG A 32 7.18 -1.66 -21.46
C ARG A 32 6.27 -0.89 -20.50
N ASP A 33 5.82 0.27 -20.97
CA ASP A 33 4.96 1.19 -20.21
C ASP A 33 3.65 0.58 -19.71
N LYS A 34 3.12 -0.43 -20.43
CA LYS A 34 1.89 -1.13 -20.04
C LYS A 34 2.04 -1.87 -18.71
N PHE A 35 3.19 -2.49 -18.45
CA PHE A 35 3.46 -3.19 -17.19
C PHE A 35 3.67 -2.21 -16.03
N ILE A 36 4.30 -1.06 -16.30
CA ILE A 36 4.41 0.01 -15.31
C ILE A 36 3.01 0.47 -14.89
N PHE A 37 2.14 0.73 -15.87
CA PHE A 37 0.78 1.16 -15.61
C PHE A 37 -0.05 0.10 -14.89
N ALA A 38 0.11 -1.18 -15.25
CA ALA A 38 -0.55 -2.29 -14.56
C ALA A 38 -0.16 -2.36 -13.06
N GLY A 39 1.12 -2.16 -12.75
CA GLY A 39 1.57 -2.11 -11.36
C GLY A 39 1.02 -0.90 -10.59
N GLN A 40 0.98 0.27 -11.24
CA GLN A 40 0.34 1.47 -10.68
C GLN A 40 -1.17 1.26 -10.46
N MET A 41 -1.85 0.50 -11.31
CA MET A 41 -3.26 0.15 -11.12
C MET A 41 -3.46 -0.77 -9.92
N ALA A 42 -2.58 -1.75 -9.72
CA ALA A 42 -2.59 -2.56 -8.50
C ALA A 42 -2.45 -1.70 -7.24
N PHE A 43 -1.55 -0.70 -7.26
CA PHE A 43 -1.37 0.27 -6.18
C PHE A 43 -2.60 1.14 -5.93
N LEU A 44 -3.29 1.59 -6.98
CA LEU A 44 -4.55 2.32 -6.83
C LEU A 44 -5.63 1.45 -6.18
N LEU A 45 -5.80 0.21 -6.63
CA LEU A 45 -6.82 -0.70 -6.11
C LEU A 45 -6.67 -0.93 -4.60
N ILE A 46 -5.45 -1.22 -4.13
CA ILE A 46 -5.19 -1.38 -2.69
C ILE A 46 -5.32 -0.08 -1.91
N GLY A 47 -5.01 1.07 -2.52
CA GLY A 47 -5.24 2.38 -1.93
C GLY A 47 -6.73 2.65 -1.72
N PHE A 48 -7.58 2.36 -2.73
CA PHE A 48 -9.03 2.47 -2.60
C PHE A 48 -9.61 1.47 -1.60
N MET A 49 -9.09 0.24 -1.56
CA MET A 49 -9.45 -0.73 -0.52
C MET A 49 -9.15 -0.19 0.87
N ALA A 50 -8.02 0.49 1.08
CA ALA A 50 -7.68 1.12 2.35
C ALA A 50 -8.66 2.23 2.75
N VAL A 51 -9.05 3.09 1.79
CA VAL A 51 -10.08 4.11 2.00
C VAL A 51 -11.40 3.47 2.45
N TRP A 52 -11.84 2.41 1.77
CA TRP A 52 -13.06 1.68 2.11
C TRP A 52 -13.04 1.11 3.54
N ILE A 53 -11.94 0.47 3.94
CA ILE A 53 -11.76 -0.11 5.27
C ILE A 53 -11.83 0.97 6.37
N ILE A 54 -11.23 2.13 6.13
CA ILE A 54 -11.24 3.25 7.07
C ILE A 54 -12.64 3.87 7.17
N LEU A 55 -13.33 4.09 6.05
CA LEU A 55 -14.67 4.69 6.04
C LEU A 55 -15.72 3.80 6.69
N THR A 56 -15.55 2.47 6.64
CA THR A 56 -16.48 1.50 7.23
C THR A 56 -16.17 1.17 8.70
N ASN A 57 -15.20 1.85 9.33
CA ASN A 57 -14.81 1.65 10.74
C ASN A 57 -14.59 0.19 11.15
N GLN A 58 -14.03 -0.62 10.24
CA GLN A 58 -13.83 -2.06 10.49
C GLN A 58 -12.74 -2.36 11.53
N ILE A 59 -11.94 -1.37 11.93
CA ILE A 59 -10.80 -1.54 12.85
C ILE A 59 -11.17 -0.96 14.22
N PHE A 60 -11.43 -1.85 15.18
CA PHE A 60 -11.59 -1.47 16.59
C PHE A 60 -10.22 -1.49 17.30
N VAL A 61 -9.81 -0.35 17.86
CA VAL A 61 -8.57 -0.23 18.64
C VAL A 61 -8.94 -0.33 20.13
N PRO A 62 -8.54 -1.41 20.84
CA PRO A 62 -8.80 -1.52 22.27
C PRO A 62 -7.99 -0.48 23.05
N GLU A 63 -8.55 0.01 24.16
CA GLU A 63 -7.84 0.88 25.10
C GLU A 63 -6.67 0.10 25.72
N THR A 64 -5.47 0.68 25.69
CA THR A 64 -4.25 0.01 26.12
C THR A 64 -4.00 0.22 27.60
N THR A 65 -3.99 -0.85 28.39
CA THR A 65 -3.72 -0.78 29.84
C THR A 65 -2.23 -0.85 30.20
N ASN A 66 -1.36 -1.39 29.32
CA ASN A 66 0.01 -1.82 29.69
C ASN A 66 1.17 -1.36 28.76
N ASN A 67 1.15 -0.18 28.14
CA ASN A 67 2.23 0.33 27.25
C ASN A 67 2.60 -0.57 26.03
N ILE A 68 1.94 -1.71 25.82
CA ILE A 68 2.13 -2.56 24.65
C ILE A 68 1.30 -1.98 23.50
N ILE A 69 1.96 -1.63 22.39
CA ILE A 69 1.29 -1.12 21.20
C ILE A 69 0.47 -2.24 20.57
N PRO A 70 -0.88 -2.12 20.48
CA PRO A 70 -1.73 -3.17 19.99
C PRO A 70 -1.56 -3.31 18.47
N LYS A 71 -1.61 -4.55 17.98
CA LYS A 71 -1.47 -4.87 16.55
C LYS A 71 -2.52 -4.13 15.70
N GLN A 72 -3.72 -3.90 16.24
CA GLN A 72 -4.81 -3.14 15.63
C GLN A 72 -4.41 -1.69 15.31
N LEU A 73 -3.67 -1.04 16.21
CA LEU A 73 -3.21 0.34 15.99
C LEU A 73 -2.20 0.42 14.85
N LYS A 74 -1.31 -0.58 14.74
CA LYS A 74 -0.35 -0.66 13.62
C LYS A 74 -1.05 -0.94 12.29
N VAL A 75 -2.07 -1.79 12.29
CA VAL A 75 -2.91 -2.04 11.10
C VAL A 75 -3.65 -0.76 10.68
N LEU A 76 -4.20 0.00 11.63
CA LEU A 76 -4.82 1.29 11.34
C LEU A 76 -3.82 2.27 10.75
N ALA A 77 -2.61 2.37 11.32
CA ALA A 77 -1.54 3.21 10.79
C ALA A 77 -1.14 2.81 9.37
N TYR A 78 -1.06 1.50 9.10
CA TYR A 78 -0.81 0.97 7.77
C TYR A 78 -1.87 1.41 6.76
N PHE A 79 -3.16 1.23 7.05
CA PHE A 79 -4.22 1.65 6.12
C PHE A 79 -4.25 3.18 5.94
N LYS A 80 -3.95 3.98 6.97
CA LYS A 80 -3.78 5.43 6.80
C LYS A 80 -2.61 5.76 5.87
N GLY A 81 -1.48 5.06 6.00
CA GLY A 81 -0.36 5.17 5.07
C GLY A 81 -0.74 4.78 3.64
N MET A 82 -1.62 3.80 3.47
CA MET A 82 -2.10 3.37 2.15
C MET A 82 -2.95 4.44 1.45
N ILE A 83 -3.65 5.29 2.20
CA ILE A 83 -4.34 6.47 1.65
C ILE A 83 -3.30 7.48 1.11
N VAL A 84 -2.22 7.73 1.85
CA VAL A 84 -1.14 8.60 1.35
C VAL A 84 -0.50 8.00 0.10
N PHE A 85 -0.29 6.69 0.10
CA PHE A 85 0.23 5.96 -1.05
C PHE A 85 -0.69 6.06 -2.28
N LEU A 86 -2.02 6.03 -2.10
CA LEU A 86 -3.00 6.25 -3.16
C LEU A 86 -2.82 7.63 -3.82
N ILE A 87 -2.62 8.67 -3.01
CA ILE A 87 -2.41 10.04 -3.49
C ILE A 87 -1.10 10.12 -4.29
N ILE A 88 -0.01 9.57 -3.76
CA ILE A 88 1.30 9.54 -4.44
C ILE A 88 1.20 8.77 -5.76
N THR A 89 0.51 7.64 -5.79
CA THR A 89 0.27 6.84 -7.00
C THR A 89 -0.50 7.65 -8.05
N SER A 90 -1.57 8.32 -7.63
CA SER A 90 -2.39 9.15 -8.50
C SER A 90 -1.57 10.31 -9.09
N ILE A 91 -0.78 11.00 -8.28
CA ILE A 91 0.14 12.05 -8.74
C ILE A 91 1.13 11.48 -9.75
N SER A 92 1.71 10.31 -9.48
CA SER A 92 2.66 9.66 -10.39
C SER A 92 2.06 9.35 -11.76
N ILE A 93 0.82 8.86 -11.80
CA ILE A 93 0.08 8.62 -13.04
C ILE A 93 -0.20 9.95 -13.77
N LEU A 94 -0.66 10.98 -13.05
CA LEU A 94 -0.93 12.29 -13.63
C LEU A 94 0.34 12.93 -14.22
N LEU A 95 1.48 12.88 -13.52
CA LEU A 95 2.76 13.39 -14.03
C LEU A 95 3.16 12.70 -15.34
N LYS A 96 2.92 11.39 -15.46
CA LYS A 96 3.16 10.64 -16.70
C LYS A 96 2.19 11.07 -17.81
N LEU A 97 0.90 11.21 -17.48
CA LEU A 97 -0.14 11.60 -18.44
C LEU A 97 0.13 12.99 -19.06
N PHE A 98 0.54 13.96 -18.24
CA PHE A 98 0.91 15.30 -18.69
C PHE A 98 2.35 15.42 -19.21
N LYS A 99 3.09 14.30 -19.30
CA LYS A 99 4.48 14.24 -19.80
C LYS A 99 5.43 15.21 -19.09
N LEU A 100 5.24 15.40 -17.78
CA LEU A 100 6.02 16.34 -16.98
C LEU A 100 7.43 15.81 -16.72
N ARG A 101 8.40 16.74 -16.61
CA ARG A 101 9.83 16.42 -16.45
C ARG A 101 10.15 15.52 -15.24
N PHE A 102 9.30 15.53 -14.22
CA PHE A 102 9.52 14.82 -12.95
C PHE A 102 8.92 13.40 -12.92
N GLN A 103 8.34 12.90 -14.02
CA GLN A 103 7.67 11.59 -14.04
C GLN A 103 8.57 10.43 -13.55
N LYS A 104 9.85 10.40 -13.94
CA LYS A 104 10.79 9.33 -13.58
C LYS A 104 11.13 9.37 -12.08
N ALA A 105 11.38 10.57 -11.56
CA ALA A 105 11.65 10.78 -10.14
C ALA A 105 10.44 10.38 -9.28
N SER A 106 9.24 10.76 -9.71
CA SER A 106 8.00 10.36 -9.04
C SER A 106 7.82 8.84 -9.00
N LEU A 107 8.15 8.14 -10.08
CA LEU A 107 8.05 6.68 -10.12
C LEU A 107 9.03 6.01 -9.15
N ILE A 108 10.24 6.54 -8.98
CA ILE A 108 11.20 6.05 -7.99
C ILE A 108 10.67 6.24 -6.57
N VAL A 109 10.16 7.43 -6.26
CA VAL A 109 9.57 7.73 -4.94
C VAL A 109 8.39 6.81 -4.67
N LEU A 110 7.53 6.59 -5.67
CA LEU A 110 6.41 5.65 -5.59
C LEU A 110 6.90 4.23 -5.25
N MET A 111 7.95 3.76 -5.93
CA MET A 111 8.50 2.41 -5.70
C MET A 111 9.11 2.26 -4.30
N LEU A 112 9.84 3.25 -3.82
CA LEU A 112 10.39 3.24 -2.46
C LEU A 112 9.27 3.22 -1.42
N PHE A 113 8.21 4.00 -1.63
CA PHE A 113 7.05 4.00 -0.73
C PHE A 113 6.30 2.66 -0.78
N ALA A 114 6.13 2.07 -1.97
CA ALA A 114 5.51 0.75 -2.11
C ALA A 114 6.28 -0.32 -1.33
N LEU A 115 7.61 -0.30 -1.43
CA LEU A 115 8.50 -1.21 -0.71
C LEU A 115 8.40 -1.00 0.82
N PHE A 116 8.38 0.26 1.27
CA PHE A 116 8.16 0.59 2.67
C PHE A 116 6.82 0.02 3.19
N MET A 117 5.73 0.22 2.45
CA MET A 117 4.40 -0.30 2.82
C MET A 117 4.38 -1.84 2.83
N PHE A 118 5.10 -2.49 1.91
CA PHE A 118 5.24 -3.94 1.86
C PHE A 118 5.91 -4.48 3.14
N PHE A 119 7.03 -3.90 3.56
CA PHE A 119 7.69 -4.32 4.78
C PHE A 119 6.89 -3.98 6.04
N MET A 120 6.16 -2.87 6.04
CA MET A 120 5.27 -2.50 7.16
C MET A 120 4.19 -3.57 7.38
N VAL A 121 3.49 -3.99 6.32
CA VAL A 121 2.44 -5.00 6.45
C VAL A 121 2.99 -6.38 6.80
N PHE A 122 4.15 -6.74 6.24
CA PHE A 122 4.86 -7.97 6.58
C PHE A 122 5.21 -8.03 8.07
N ASN A 123 5.76 -6.94 8.61
CA ASN A 123 6.11 -6.85 10.03
C ASN A 123 4.86 -6.98 10.93
N ILE A 124 3.74 -6.36 10.54
CA ILE A 124 2.47 -6.47 11.26
C ILE A 124 1.97 -7.91 11.28
N GLN A 125 2.05 -8.63 10.15
CA GLN A 125 1.58 -10.02 10.05
C GLN A 125 2.37 -10.98 10.94
N GLN A 126 3.68 -10.76 11.12
CA GLN A 126 4.53 -11.59 11.97
C GLN A 126 4.34 -11.37 13.48
N MET A 127 3.68 -10.30 13.90
CA MET A 127 3.41 -10.09 15.33
C MET A 127 2.44 -11.14 15.85
N ALA A 128 2.81 -11.77 16.96
CA ALA A 128 1.92 -12.61 17.75
C ALA A 128 0.65 -11.83 18.11
N ASN A 129 -0.49 -12.52 18.08
CA ASN A 129 -1.80 -11.93 18.39
C ASN A 129 -1.98 -11.61 19.87
#